data_AF-A0A7K8SSU6-F1
#
_entry.id   AF-A0A7K8SSU6-F1
#
_cell.length_a   1.000
_cell.length_b   1.000
_cell.length_c   1.000
_cell.angle_alpha   90.00
_cell.angle_beta   90.00
_cell.angle_gamma   90.00
#
_symmetry.space_group_name_H-M   'P 1'
#
loop_
_entity.id
_entity.type
_entity.pdbx_description
1 polymer ?
#
loop_
_entity_poly.entity_id
_entity_poly.type
_entity_poly.pdbx_seq_one_letter_code
_entity_poly.pdbx_strand_id
1 'polypeptide(L)'
;MDTARLITAFGTDDTVQFFKGQRFFKSLFLMRYRGPSGSADPKIFFTYDLRLDNFAVPVEETKYACTFIPLPMVKQKHHIYKVNLQTVLLGQKKGQDRLALSIMHTSLPLTAF
;
A
#
# COMPACT_ATOMS: atom_id res chain seq x y z
N MET A 1 -9.59 -18.89 -4.85
CA MET A 1 -8.67 -18.54 -3.74
C MET A 1 -7.29 -18.88 -4.27
N ASP A 2 -6.58 -17.90 -4.83
CA ASP A 2 -5.49 -18.17 -5.80
C ASP A 2 -4.12 -17.71 -5.26
N THR A 3 -3.94 -17.82 -3.94
CA THR A 3 -2.68 -17.48 -3.27
C THR A 3 -1.82 -18.74 -3.17
N ALA A 4 -0.67 -18.75 -3.84
CA ALA A 4 0.33 -19.80 -3.71
C ALA A 4 1.32 -19.48 -2.59
N ARG A 5 1.82 -20.51 -1.91
CA ARG A 5 2.87 -20.37 -0.89
C ARG A 5 4.20 -20.84 -1.48
N LEU A 6 5.07 -19.90 -1.81
CA LEU A 6 6.45 -20.20 -2.22
C LEU A 6 7.25 -20.62 -0.99
N ILE A 7 7.93 -21.74 -1.09
CA ILE A 7 8.86 -22.25 -0.09
C ILE A 7 10.25 -22.17 -0.72
N THR A 8 11.17 -21.46 -0.09
CA THR A 8 12.57 -21.39 -0.53
C THR A 8 13.48 -21.91 0.57
N ALA A 9 14.57 -22.54 0.17
CA ALA A 9 15.65 -22.92 1.08
C ALA A 9 16.99 -22.66 0.39
N PHE A 10 18.02 -22.38 1.18
CA PHE A 10 19.37 -22.18 0.67
C PHE A 10 20.37 -22.98 1.52
N GLY A 11 21.35 -23.61 0.87
CA GLY A 11 22.49 -24.26 1.51
C GLY A 11 23.70 -23.34 1.52
N THR A 12 24.62 -23.56 2.46
CA THR A 12 25.93 -22.88 2.48
C THR A 12 27.04 -23.71 1.82
N ASP A 13 26.73 -24.95 1.42
CA ASP A 13 27.59 -25.90 0.71
C ASP A 13 26.80 -26.57 -0.43
N ASP A 14 27.36 -27.64 -1.04
CA ASP A 14 26.71 -28.42 -2.10
C ASP A 14 25.48 -29.21 -1.62
N THR A 15 25.09 -29.07 -0.34
CA THR A 15 23.91 -29.70 0.24
C THR A 15 22.85 -28.66 0.63
N VAL A 16 21.61 -28.92 0.25
CA VAL A 16 20.48 -28.10 0.70
C VAL A 16 19.90 -28.73 1.96
N GLN A 17 20.20 -28.14 3.11
CA GLN A 17 19.68 -28.61 4.40
C GLN A 17 18.42 -27.84 4.80
N PHE A 18 17.36 -28.56 5.19
CA PHE A 18 16.06 -27.96 5.51
C PHE A 18 15.92 -27.57 7.00
N PHE A 19 16.99 -27.04 7.62
CA PHE A 19 16.99 -26.66 9.03
C PHE A 19 16.42 -25.26 9.29
N LYS A 20 16.06 -24.99 10.54
CA LYS A 20 15.49 -23.72 11.01
C LYS A 20 16.50 -22.58 10.74
N GLY A 21 16.09 -21.55 10.00
CA GLY A 21 16.92 -20.39 9.63
C GLY A 21 17.38 -20.36 8.17
N GLN A 22 17.34 -21.50 7.46
CA GLN A 22 17.70 -21.60 6.04
C GLN A 22 16.50 -21.79 5.11
N ARG A 23 15.28 -21.82 5.69
CA ARG A 23 14.01 -21.99 4.97
C ARG A 23 13.10 -20.79 5.17
N PHE A 24 12.52 -20.30 4.08
CA PHE A 24 11.58 -19.18 4.07
C PHE A 24 10.29 -19.53 3.36
N PHE A 25 9.24 -18.79 3.70
CA PHE A 25 7.93 -18.89 3.09
C PHE A 25 7.49 -17.51 2.63
N LYS A 26 6.96 -17.43 1.41
CA LYS A 26 6.38 -16.19 0.88
C LYS A 26 5.07 -16.49 0.18
N SER A 27 4.01 -15.79 0.56
CA SER A 27 2.74 -15.85 -0.15
C SER A 27 2.84 -15.02 -1.43
N LEU A 28 2.47 -15.62 -2.56
CA LEU A 28 2.50 -15.00 -3.88
C LEU A 28 1.19 -15.24 -4.60
N PHE A 29 0.80 -14.29 -5.44
CA PHE A 29 -0.33 -14.45 -6.34
C PHE A 29 0.20 -14.79 -7.74
N LEU A 30 0.13 -16.06 -8.13
CA LEU A 30 0.72 -16.54 -9.39
C LEU A 30 -0.14 -16.17 -10.61
N MET A 31 -1.46 -16.12 -10.42
CA MET A 31 -2.42 -15.81 -11.50
C MET A 31 -2.68 -14.31 -11.61
N ARG A 32 -1.63 -13.48 -11.56
CA ARG A 32 -1.79 -12.03 -11.64
C ARG A 32 -2.27 -11.63 -13.04
N TYR A 33 -3.56 -11.32 -13.16
CA TYR A 33 -4.10 -10.69 -14.35
C TYR A 33 -3.36 -9.36 -14.56
N ARG A 34 -2.49 -9.32 -15.57
CA ARG A 34 -2.02 -8.07 -16.14
C ARG A 34 -3.09 -7.67 -17.13
N GLY A 35 -3.93 -6.72 -16.72
CA GLY A 35 -4.76 -5.98 -17.69
C GLY A 35 -3.86 -5.38 -18.78
N PRO A 36 -4.42 -5.01 -19.94
CA PRO A 36 -3.67 -4.38 -21.02
C PRO A 36 -2.74 -3.33 -20.41
N SER A 37 -1.44 -3.45 -20.72
CA SER A 37 -0.40 -2.61 -20.13
C SER A 37 -0.67 -1.15 -20.48
N GLY A 38 -1.39 -0.45 -19.61
CA GLY A 38 -1.64 0.98 -19.77
C GLY A 38 -3.09 1.41 -19.66
N SER A 39 -3.64 1.46 -18.45
CA SER A 39 -4.10 2.79 -18.03
C SER A 39 -2.82 3.55 -17.67
N ALA A 40 -2.12 4.07 -18.68
CA ALA A 40 -1.04 5.01 -18.43
C ALA A 40 -1.61 6.07 -17.48
N ASP A 41 -0.86 6.45 -16.45
CA ASP A 41 -1.27 7.53 -15.57
C ASP A 41 -1.74 8.70 -16.46
N PRO A 42 -2.91 9.30 -16.18
CA PRO A 42 -3.43 10.36 -17.03
C PRO A 42 -2.38 11.45 -17.15
N LYS A 43 -2.29 12.09 -18.32
CA LYS A 43 -1.24 13.08 -18.62
C LYS A 43 -1.14 14.18 -17.57
N ILE A 44 -2.25 14.50 -16.92
CA ILE A 44 -2.33 15.45 -15.81
C ILE A 44 -3.00 14.73 -14.63
N PHE A 45 -2.26 14.60 -13.53
CA PHE A 45 -2.75 14.11 -12.26
C PHE A 45 -2.16 14.91 -11.11
N PHE A 46 -2.86 14.85 -9.97
CA PHE A 46 -2.44 15.44 -8.72
C PHE A 46 -2.40 14.34 -7.67
N THR A 47 -1.46 14.45 -6.73
CA THR A 47 -1.33 13.52 -5.61
C THR A 47 -1.68 14.26 -4.32
N TYR A 48 -2.53 13.66 -3.51
CA TYR A 48 -2.90 14.16 -2.20
C TYR A 48 -2.64 13.10 -1.14
N ASP A 49 -1.78 13.43 -0.17
CA ASP A 49 -1.46 12.55 0.94
C ASP A 49 -2.45 12.76 2.09
N LEU A 50 -3.29 11.76 2.30
CA LEU A 50 -4.10 11.62 3.50
C LEU A 50 -3.23 11.03 4.61
N ARG A 51 -2.94 11.81 5.64
CA ARG A 51 -2.09 11.36 6.77
C ARG A 51 -2.88 11.37 8.06
N LEU A 52 -2.72 10.30 8.84
CA LEU A 52 -3.11 10.28 10.24
C LEU A 52 -1.86 10.64 11.05
N ASP A 53 -1.71 11.93 11.34
CA ASP A 53 -0.62 12.43 12.14
C ASP A 53 -0.94 12.30 13.64
N ASN A 54 0.11 12.05 14.42
CA ASN A 54 0.05 12.01 15.89
C ASN A 54 -0.92 11.01 16.52
N PHE A 55 -1.15 9.88 15.86
CA PHE A 55 -1.90 8.79 16.45
C PHE A 55 -1.01 7.97 17.40
N ALA A 56 -1.31 8.07 18.70
CA ALA A 56 -0.71 7.19 19.69
C ALA A 56 -1.36 5.81 19.57
N VAL A 57 -0.61 4.83 19.08
CA VAL A 57 -1.08 3.44 19.02
C VAL A 57 -1.06 2.90 20.46
N PRO A 58 -2.22 2.60 21.06
CA PRO A 58 -2.25 2.09 22.43
C PRO A 58 -1.70 0.66 22.47
N VAL A 59 -1.30 0.23 23.67
CA VAL A 59 -0.64 -1.07 23.90
C VAL A 59 -1.62 -2.25 23.78
N GLU A 60 -2.92 -1.97 23.77
CA GLU A 60 -3.98 -2.99 23.63
C GLU A 60 -3.92 -3.69 22.26
N GLU A 61 -4.20 -5.00 22.26
CA GLU A 61 -3.87 -5.95 21.18
C GLU A 61 -4.46 -5.61 19.80
N THR A 62 -5.64 -4.98 19.75
CA THR A 62 -6.26 -4.52 18.50
C THR A 62 -7.01 -3.21 18.70
N LYS A 63 -6.77 -2.23 17.83
CA LYS A 63 -7.53 -0.98 17.76
C LYS A 63 -7.75 -0.51 16.34
N TYR A 64 -8.93 0.07 16.13
CA TYR A 64 -9.30 0.72 14.89
C TYR A 64 -9.37 2.23 15.13
N ALA A 65 -8.76 2.99 14.22
CA ALA A 65 -8.76 4.44 14.24
C ALA A 65 -9.51 4.97 13.02
N CYS A 66 -10.38 5.95 13.24
CA CYS A 66 -11.06 6.70 12.19
C CYS A 66 -10.77 8.18 12.39
N THR A 67 -10.50 8.90 11.31
CA THR A 67 -10.32 10.35 11.34
C THR A 67 -11.05 10.99 10.17
N PHE A 68 -11.52 12.22 10.37
CA PHE A 68 -11.99 13.07 9.29
C PHE A 68 -10.79 13.80 8.70
N ILE A 69 -10.54 13.63 7.40
CA ILE A 69 -9.44 14.30 6.70
C ILE A 69 -10.04 15.33 5.75
N PRO A 70 -9.74 16.63 5.90
CA PRO A 70 -10.21 17.63 4.97
C PRO A 70 -9.60 17.38 3.60
N LEU A 71 -10.46 17.31 2.59
CA LEU A 71 -10.03 17.29 1.20
C LEU A 71 -9.73 18.71 0.72
N PRO A 72 -8.79 18.89 -0.21
CA PRO A 72 -8.49 20.21 -0.75
C PRO A 72 -9.71 20.77 -1.48
N MET A 73 -9.94 22.08 -1.36
CA MET A 73 -10.97 22.76 -2.14
C MET A 73 -10.56 22.78 -3.61
N VAL A 74 -11.32 22.08 -4.44
CA VAL A 74 -11.10 21.96 -5.89
C VAL A 74 -12.16 22.72 -6.65
N LYS A 75 -11.77 23.40 -7.74
CA LYS A 75 -12.68 24.20 -8.58
C LYS A 75 -13.47 23.36 -9.58
N GLN A 76 -13.10 22.10 -9.78
CA GLN A 76 -13.63 21.19 -10.79
C GLN A 76 -13.82 19.79 -10.19
N LYS A 77 -14.60 18.92 -10.84
CA LYS A 77 -14.77 17.54 -10.40
C LYS A 77 -13.49 16.73 -10.70
N HIS A 78 -12.98 16.04 -9.69
CA HIS A 78 -11.86 15.13 -9.84
C HIS A 78 -12.30 13.67 -9.69
N HIS A 79 -11.65 12.77 -10.43
CA HIS A 79 -11.81 11.32 -10.28
C HIS A 79 -10.54 10.72 -9.69
N ILE A 80 -10.70 9.99 -8.58
CA ILE A 80 -9.64 9.19 -7.97
C ILE A 80 -9.48 7.95 -8.82
N TYR A 81 -8.33 7.78 -9.46
CA TYR A 81 -8.07 6.63 -10.33
C TYR A 81 -7.06 5.65 -9.72
N LYS A 82 -6.31 6.08 -8.69
CA LYS A 82 -5.31 5.24 -8.03
C LYS A 82 -5.13 5.66 -6.58
N VAL A 83 -4.98 4.66 -5.72
CA VAL A 83 -4.78 4.80 -4.28
C VAL A 83 -3.56 3.97 -3.88
N ASN A 84 -2.59 4.60 -3.24
CA ASN A 84 -1.37 3.96 -2.78
C ASN A 84 -1.31 4.01 -1.25
N LEU A 85 -1.09 2.86 -0.63
CA LEU A 85 -0.85 2.77 0.81
C LEU A 85 0.62 3.11 1.11
N GLN A 86 0.86 3.98 2.08
CA GLN A 86 2.19 4.30 2.57
C GLN A 86 2.23 4.08 4.08
N THR A 87 2.64 2.89 4.48
CA THR A 87 3.00 2.58 5.87
C THR A 87 4.41 3.09 6.14
N VAL A 88 4.54 4.18 6.89
CA VAL A 88 5.85 4.63 7.39
C VAL A 88 6.01 4.10 8.81
N LEU A 89 6.60 2.91 8.92
CA LEU A 89 7.15 2.45 10.19
C LEU A 89 8.41 3.28 10.48
N LEU A 90 8.26 4.43 11.14
CA LEU A 90 9.40 5.17 11.66
C LEU A 90 10.01 4.33 12.78
N GLY A 91 11.04 3.56 12.44
CA GLY A 91 11.73 2.65 13.34
C GLY A 91 12.53 3.31 14.47
N GLN A 92 12.04 4.37 15.13
CA GLN A 92 12.80 5.04 16.20
C GLN A 92 12.00 5.60 17.41
N LYS A 93 10.68 5.41 17.55
CA LYS A 93 10.00 5.66 18.84
C LYS A 93 8.79 4.74 19.04
N LYS A 94 8.83 3.94 20.11
CA LYS A 94 7.73 3.09 20.58
C LYS A 94 6.49 3.97 20.81
N GLY A 95 5.49 3.90 19.93
CA GLY A 95 4.17 4.53 20.13
C GLY A 95 3.70 5.59 19.12
N GLN A 96 4.44 5.88 18.04
CA GLN A 96 4.01 6.87 17.04
C GLN A 96 4.12 6.34 15.60
N ASP A 97 3.10 5.66 15.13
CA ASP A 97 3.02 5.22 13.74
C ASP A 97 2.39 6.31 12.86
N ARG A 98 2.99 6.57 11.70
CA ARG A 98 2.41 7.45 10.68
C ARG A 98 1.81 6.59 9.58
N LEU A 99 0.48 6.51 9.57
CA LEU A 99 -0.27 5.92 8.49
C LEU A 99 -0.57 7.00 7.46
N ALA A 100 -0.10 6.79 6.23
CA ALA A 100 -0.37 7.68 5.11
C ALA A 100 -1.00 6.90 3.95
N LEU A 101 -1.89 7.57 3.23
CA LEU A 101 -2.50 7.10 2.00
C LEU A 101 -2.35 8.20 0.95
N SER A 102 -1.72 7.89 -0.16
CA SER A 102 -1.62 8.83 -1.28
C SER A 102 -2.73 8.54 -2.28
N ILE A 103 -3.57 9.53 -2.52
CA ILE A 103 -4.63 9.48 -3.52
C ILE A 103 -4.15 10.22 -4.76
N MET A 104 -4.23 9.56 -5.91
CA MET A 104 -4.00 10.18 -7.21
C MET A 104 -5.33 10.44 -7.91
N HIS A 105 -5.51 11.68 -8.33
CA HIS A 105 -6.75 12.14 -8.95
C HIS A 105 -6.47 13.01 -10.18
N THR A 106 -7.40 12.98 -11.13
CA THR A 106 -7.34 13.78 -12.35
C THR A 106 -8.61 14.63 -12.49
N SER A 107 -8.49 15.84 -13.02
CA SER A 107 -9.64 16.70 -13.32
C SER A 107 -10.32 16.23 -14.61
N LEU A 108 -11.64 16.04 -14.59
CA LEU A 108 -12.40 15.81 -15.82
C LEU A 108 -13.07 17.11 -16.28
N PRO A 109 -13.03 17.43 -17.58
CA PRO A 109 -13.88 18.47 -18.14
C PRO A 109 -15.36 18.04 -17.99
N LEU A 110 -16.24 19.01 -17.67
CA LEU A 110 -17.67 18.81 -17.44
C LEU A 110 -18.45 18.23 -18.65
N THR A 111 -17.81 18.11 -19.82
CA THR A 111 -18.41 17.66 -21.08
C THR A 111 -18.34 16.14 -21.33
N ALA A 112 -17.97 15.34 -20.33
CA ALA A 112 -17.80 13.89 -20.45
C ALA A 112 -18.96 13.05 -19.86
N PHE A 113 -20.15 13.63 -19.71
CA PHE A 113 -21.37 12.94 -19.27
C PHE A 113 -22.53 13.26 -20.21
#